data_AF-A0A7J7MN22-F1
#
_entry.id   AF-A0A7J7MN22-F1
#
_cell.length_a   1.000
_cell.length_b   1.000
_cell.length_c   1.000
_cell.angle_alpha   90.00
_cell.angle_beta   90.00
_cell.angle_gamma   90.00
#
_symmetry.space_group_name_H-M   'P 1'
#
loop_
_entity.id
_entity.type
_entity.pdbx_description
1 polymer ?
#
loop_
_entity_poly.entity_id
_entity_poly.type
_entity_poly.pdbx_seq_one_letter_code
_entity_poly.pdbx_strand_id
1 'polypeptide(L)'
;SPIPTSIPSLSPPTNPRNHHHNFPKLLIINRHNLLLSLGFALSTTTSTPSFPPLFNTPNADARRLFQMPPLRLNNRYFLVRVGESEYESLGIIRTNPVAKTSVHNGFLEEGKRQTLRSAFSLKTMGTCEGSCWIWPSITQRAYQSVEIIAAVNKVNQM
;
A
#
# COMPACT_ATOMS: atom_id res chain seq x y z
N SER A 1 -4.66 47.88 22.99
CA SER A 1 -3.61 47.15 23.72
C SER A 1 -3.33 45.84 23.02
N PRO A 2 -2.11 45.58 22.51
CA PRO A 2 -1.82 44.31 21.84
C PRO A 2 -1.45 43.23 22.86
N ILE A 3 -2.08 42.05 22.73
CA ILE A 3 -1.84 40.85 23.53
C ILE A 3 -0.68 40.08 22.88
N PRO A 4 0.41 39.75 23.61
CA PRO A 4 1.41 38.83 23.13
C PRO A 4 1.06 37.40 23.59
N THR A 5 0.92 36.46 22.67
CA THR A 5 0.82 35.04 23.02
C THR A 5 1.76 34.22 22.15
N SER A 6 2.89 33.91 22.77
CA SER A 6 3.94 32.98 22.35
C SER A 6 3.38 31.59 22.01
N ILE A 7 3.81 31.05 20.87
CA ILE A 7 3.60 29.65 20.48
C ILE A 7 4.62 28.78 21.23
N PRO A 8 4.22 27.75 22.02
CA PRO A 8 5.17 26.81 22.59
C PRO A 8 5.68 25.85 21.50
N SER A 9 6.98 25.83 21.27
CA SER A 9 7.66 24.87 20.39
C SER A 9 7.62 23.46 21.00
N LEU A 10 6.89 22.52 20.39
CA LEU A 10 7.00 21.10 20.73
C LEU A 10 8.33 20.54 20.19
N SER A 11 9.13 19.96 21.09
CA SER A 11 10.31 19.17 20.76
C SER A 11 9.93 17.89 19.99
N PRO A 12 10.79 17.39 19.08
CA PRO A 12 10.54 16.17 18.32
C PRO A 12 10.50 14.93 19.24
N PRO A 13 9.69 13.91 18.91
CA PRO A 13 9.59 12.69 19.71
C PRO A 13 10.88 11.86 19.67
N THR A 14 11.33 11.46 20.85
CA THR A 14 12.50 10.62 21.10
C THR A 14 12.33 9.23 20.46
N ASN A 15 13.35 8.81 19.70
CA ASN A 15 13.45 7.52 19.02
C ASN A 15 13.41 6.35 20.03
N PRO A 16 12.54 5.32 19.87
CA PRO A 16 12.54 4.19 20.79
C PRO A 16 13.80 3.34 20.65
N ARG A 17 14.43 3.12 21.80
CA ARG A 17 15.64 2.34 22.05
C ARG A 17 15.51 0.90 21.51
N ASN A 18 16.43 0.50 20.63
CA ASN A 18 16.54 -0.88 20.12
C ASN A 18 16.82 -1.85 21.28
N HIS A 19 15.86 -2.69 21.64
CA HIS A 19 16.09 -3.87 22.46
C HIS A 19 16.50 -5.03 21.54
N HIS A 20 17.78 -5.39 21.57
CA HIS A 20 18.29 -6.60 20.93
C HIS A 20 17.73 -7.83 21.67
N HIS A 21 16.67 -8.43 21.11
CA HIS A 21 16.25 -9.77 21.49
C HIS A 21 17.12 -10.79 20.77
N ASN A 22 17.95 -11.51 21.55
CA ASN A 22 18.65 -12.71 21.10
C ASN A 22 17.63 -13.79 20.75
N PHE A 23 17.48 -14.09 19.46
CA PHE A 23 16.74 -15.26 19.01
C PHE A 23 17.64 -16.50 19.06
N PRO A 24 17.14 -17.66 19.54
CA PRO A 24 17.89 -18.90 19.50
C PRO A 24 18.06 -19.34 18.04
N LYS A 25 19.29 -19.75 17.67
CA LYS A 25 19.60 -20.33 16.36
C LYS A 25 18.82 -21.63 16.18
N LEU A 26 17.76 -21.60 15.39
CA LEU A 26 17.08 -22.80 14.92
C LEU A 26 18.02 -23.53 13.94
N LEU A 27 18.36 -24.78 14.27
CA LEU A 27 19.12 -25.67 13.40
C LEU A 27 18.30 -25.97 12.14
N ILE A 28 18.83 -25.53 11.00
CA ILE A 28 18.27 -25.82 9.68
C ILE A 28 18.54 -27.29 9.36
N ILE A 29 17.51 -28.13 9.42
CA ILE A 29 17.55 -29.52 8.95
C ILE A 29 17.47 -29.48 7.42
N ASN A 30 18.60 -29.78 6.77
CA ASN A 30 18.73 -29.81 5.32
C ASN A 30 18.04 -31.06 4.75
N ARG A 31 16.88 -30.91 4.11
CA ARG A 31 16.11 -32.01 3.47
C ARG A 31 16.41 -32.16 1.98
N HIS A 32 17.60 -31.77 1.53
CA HIS A 32 18.05 -31.99 0.16
C HIS A 32 18.61 -33.40 -0.01
N ASN A 33 17.75 -34.41 -0.16
CA ASN A 33 18.03 -35.65 -0.91
C ASN A 33 16.86 -36.62 -0.76
N LEU A 34 15.77 -36.41 -1.50
CA LEU A 34 14.83 -37.49 -1.78
C LEU A 34 14.30 -37.37 -3.21
N LEU A 35 14.71 -38.36 -4.01
CA LEU A 35 14.07 -38.87 -5.23
C LEU A 35 14.48 -38.25 -6.58
N LEU A 36 15.75 -38.45 -6.93
CA LEU A 36 16.19 -38.73 -8.30
C LEU A 36 16.13 -40.26 -8.51
N SER A 37 14.98 -40.80 -8.94
CA SER A 37 14.93 -42.06 -9.72
C SER A 37 13.50 -42.37 -10.17
N LEU A 38 13.23 -42.23 -11.46
CA LEU A 38 12.30 -43.10 -12.18
C LEU A 38 12.59 -42.95 -13.67
N GLY A 39 13.65 -43.63 -14.10
CA GLY A 39 13.84 -43.99 -15.49
C GLY A 39 13.04 -45.26 -15.75
N PHE A 40 12.10 -45.21 -16.69
CA PHE A 40 11.66 -46.39 -17.42
C PHE A 40 11.70 -46.06 -18.91
N ALA A 41 12.58 -46.78 -19.60
CA ALA A 41 12.72 -46.78 -21.04
C ALA A 41 11.52 -47.44 -21.70
N LEU A 42 11.11 -46.94 -22.87
CA LEU A 42 10.51 -47.76 -23.92
C LEU A 42 10.87 -47.18 -25.30
N SER A 43 11.24 -48.09 -26.19
CA SER A 43 11.99 -47.88 -27.42
C SER A 43 11.20 -47.34 -28.62
N THR A 44 11.95 -46.80 -29.59
CA THR A 44 11.75 -46.86 -31.06
C THR A 44 10.51 -46.19 -31.69
N THR A 45 10.70 -45.08 -32.42
CA THR A 45 10.67 -45.01 -33.90
C THR A 45 10.48 -43.56 -34.39
N THR A 46 11.06 -43.29 -35.55
CA THR A 46 11.08 -42.06 -36.33
C THR A 46 9.71 -41.43 -36.62
N SER A 47 9.55 -40.13 -36.38
CA SER A 47 8.92 -39.16 -37.30
C SER A 47 8.88 -37.77 -36.67
N THR A 48 9.38 -36.79 -37.40
CA THR A 48 9.21 -35.37 -37.12
C THR A 48 7.81 -34.91 -37.55
N PRO A 49 7.02 -34.27 -36.67
CA PRO A 49 6.11 -33.22 -37.10
C PRO A 49 6.60 -31.90 -36.52
N SER A 50 6.88 -30.96 -37.42
CA SER A 50 7.06 -29.54 -37.13
C SER A 50 5.78 -28.97 -36.50
N PHE A 51 5.79 -28.78 -35.18
CA PHE A 51 4.79 -27.96 -34.50
C PHE A 51 5.27 -26.51 -34.46
N PRO A 52 4.46 -25.52 -34.91
CA PRO A 52 4.81 -24.13 -34.72
C PRO A 52 4.73 -23.79 -33.21
N PRO A 53 5.67 -23.03 -32.63
CA PRO A 53 5.55 -22.59 -31.26
C PRO A 53 4.52 -21.45 -31.21
N LEU A 54 3.24 -21.80 -31.15
CA LEU A 54 2.15 -20.87 -30.83
C LEU A 54 1.96 -20.81 -29.32
N PHE A 55 2.99 -20.38 -28.58
CA PHE A 55 2.84 -20.04 -27.17
C PHE A 55 3.63 -18.78 -26.88
N ASN A 56 3.13 -17.67 -27.40
CA ASN A 56 3.37 -16.36 -26.81
C ASN A 56 2.51 -16.28 -25.54
N THR A 57 2.91 -17.03 -24.51
CA THR A 57 2.35 -16.84 -23.18
C THR A 57 2.80 -15.46 -22.72
N PRO A 58 1.89 -14.54 -22.36
CA PRO A 58 2.33 -13.32 -21.70
C PRO A 58 3.06 -13.75 -20.44
N ASN A 59 4.30 -13.29 -20.29
CA ASN A 59 5.06 -13.44 -19.06
C ASN A 59 4.17 -12.98 -17.91
N ALA A 60 3.65 -13.93 -17.14
CA ALA A 60 2.93 -13.62 -15.92
C ALA A 60 3.97 -13.04 -14.97
N ASP A 61 3.98 -11.71 -14.84
CA ASP A 61 4.75 -10.98 -13.83
C ASP A 61 4.23 -11.42 -12.46
N ALA A 62 4.81 -12.52 -11.95
CA ALA A 62 4.44 -13.14 -10.69
C ALA A 62 4.97 -12.27 -9.54
N ARG A 63 4.26 -11.17 -9.25
CA ARG A 63 4.54 -10.24 -8.15
C ARG A 63 4.33 -10.82 -6.74
N ARG A 64 4.17 -12.14 -6.59
CA ARG A 64 3.62 -12.77 -5.37
C ARG A 64 4.56 -13.67 -4.59
N LEU A 65 5.81 -13.85 -5.01
CA LEU A 65 6.82 -14.47 -4.14
C LEU A 65 7.90 -13.44 -3.81
N PHE A 66 7.66 -12.68 -2.74
CA PHE A 66 8.63 -11.74 -2.21
C PHE A 66 9.78 -12.52 -1.57
N GLN A 67 10.90 -12.65 -2.29
CA GLN A 67 12.11 -13.27 -1.74
C GLN A 67 12.85 -12.25 -0.88
N MET A 68 12.95 -12.57 0.41
CA MET A 68 13.58 -11.73 1.41
C MET A 68 15.00 -12.23 1.67
N PRO A 69 16.01 -11.34 1.82
CA PRO A 69 15.93 -9.87 1.77
C PRO A 69 16.11 -9.31 0.34
N PRO A 70 15.32 -8.31 -0.08
CA PRO A 70 15.56 -7.63 -1.34
C PRO A 70 16.85 -6.80 -1.28
N LEU A 71 17.59 -6.77 -2.38
CA LEU A 71 18.84 -6.01 -2.47
C LEU A 71 18.62 -4.52 -2.24
N ARG A 72 17.54 -3.93 -2.79
CA ARG A 72 17.05 -2.55 -2.53
C ARG A 72 15.55 -2.42 -2.79
N LEU A 73 14.88 -1.58 -1.99
CA LEU A 73 13.47 -1.18 -2.16
C LEU A 73 13.42 0.30 -2.55
N ASN A 74 12.82 0.62 -3.71
CA ASN A 74 12.62 1.99 -4.19
C ASN A 74 11.13 2.37 -4.09
N ASN A 75 10.64 2.56 -2.87
CA ASN A 75 9.24 2.90 -2.62
C ASN A 75 9.04 4.41 -2.51
N ARG A 76 8.00 4.95 -3.15
CA ARG A 76 7.54 6.34 -2.97
C ARG A 76 6.25 6.33 -2.18
N TYR A 77 6.18 7.15 -1.13
CA TYR A 77 5.01 7.26 -0.26
C TYR A 77 4.46 8.67 -0.32
N PHE A 78 3.14 8.76 -0.43
CA PHE A 78 2.41 10.02 -0.42
C PHE A 78 1.40 9.97 0.70
N LEU A 79 1.47 10.94 1.61
CA LEU A 79 0.57 11.05 2.76
C LEU A 79 -0.43 12.15 2.46
N VAL A 80 -1.71 11.79 2.43
CA VAL A 80 -2.81 12.73 2.21
C VAL A 80 -3.66 12.78 3.46
N ARG A 81 -3.86 13.99 3.97
CA ARG A 81 -4.88 14.24 4.99
C ARG A 81 -6.23 14.33 4.31
N VAL A 82 -7.21 13.60 4.86
CA VAL A 82 -8.62 13.67 4.43
C VAL A 82 -9.15 15.10 4.58
N GLY A 83 -10.04 15.51 3.68
CA GLY A 83 -10.65 16.83 3.74
C GLY A 83 -11.57 17.01 4.95
N GLU A 84 -11.98 18.26 5.13
CA GLU A 84 -12.83 18.70 6.23
C GLU A 84 -14.14 17.89 6.36
N SER A 85 -14.47 17.50 7.59
CA SER A 85 -15.75 16.85 7.92
C SER A 85 -16.78 17.86 8.44
N GLU A 86 -18.06 17.46 8.45
CA GLU A 86 -19.14 18.30 8.97
C GLU A 86 -18.87 18.80 10.40
N TYR A 87 -18.42 17.91 11.30
CA TYR A 87 -18.07 18.30 12.69
C TYR A 87 -16.85 19.19 12.78
N GLU A 88 -15.87 19.02 11.89
CA GLU A 88 -14.67 19.87 11.85
C GLU A 88 -15.05 21.31 11.48
N SER A 89 -16.02 21.49 10.57
CA SER A 89 -16.56 22.82 10.22
C SER A 89 -17.33 23.51 11.35
N LEU A 90 -17.93 22.72 12.24
CA LEU A 90 -18.61 23.21 13.45
C LEU A 90 -17.61 23.49 14.59
N GLY A 91 -16.30 23.28 14.38
CA GLY A 91 -15.27 23.41 15.41
C GLY A 91 -15.27 22.28 16.45
N ILE A 92 -15.98 21.18 16.20
CA ILE A 92 -16.11 20.06 17.12
C ILE A 92 -15.08 18.98 16.80
N ILE A 93 -14.09 18.82 17.68
CA ILE A 93 -13.05 17.80 17.51
C ILE A 93 -13.50 16.48 18.14
N ARG A 94 -13.83 15.50 17.30
CA ARG A 94 -14.06 14.13 17.75
C ARG A 94 -12.74 13.39 17.94
N THR A 95 -12.34 13.18 19.19
CA THR A 95 -11.16 12.39 19.55
C THR A 95 -11.49 10.92 19.81
N ASN A 96 -12.71 10.62 20.25
CA ASN A 96 -13.16 9.26 20.51
C ASN A 96 -13.23 8.44 19.20
N PRO A 97 -12.56 7.27 19.12
CA PRO A 97 -12.55 6.43 17.92
C PRO A 97 -13.95 6.06 17.44
N VAL A 98 -14.89 5.76 18.35
CA VAL A 98 -16.28 5.40 18.01
C VAL A 98 -17.00 6.57 17.34
N ALA A 99 -16.77 7.78 17.84
CA ALA A 99 -17.37 8.98 17.26
C ALA A 99 -16.72 9.34 15.92
N LYS A 100 -15.44 9.01 15.72
CA LYS A 100 -14.69 9.28 14.49
C LYS A 100 -15.09 8.35 13.34
N THR A 101 -15.46 7.11 13.64
CA THR A 101 -15.95 6.12 12.66
C THR A 101 -17.45 6.18 12.44
N SER A 102 -18.19 6.95 13.24
CA SER A 102 -19.64 7.09 13.06
C SER A 102 -19.97 7.64 11.67
N VAL A 103 -21.08 7.17 11.10
CA VAL A 103 -21.59 7.57 9.78
C VAL A 103 -21.81 9.08 9.68
N HIS A 104 -22.13 9.73 10.80
CA HIS A 104 -22.35 11.17 10.88
C HIS A 104 -21.06 12.00 10.70
N ASN A 105 -19.87 11.42 10.82
CA ASN A 105 -18.60 12.14 10.61
C ASN A 105 -18.17 12.12 9.14
N GLY A 106 -19.13 12.34 8.25
CA GLY A 106 -18.96 12.34 6.80
C GLY A 106 -18.27 13.58 6.25
N PHE A 107 -18.07 13.58 4.94
CA PHE A 107 -17.51 14.72 4.21
C PHE A 107 -18.43 15.93 4.22
N LEU A 108 -17.85 17.12 4.46
CA LEU A 108 -18.45 18.37 4.02
C LEU A 108 -18.18 18.57 2.50
N GLU A 109 -19.04 19.33 1.81
CA GLU A 109 -18.83 19.68 0.40
C GLU A 109 -17.48 20.37 0.14
N GLU A 110 -17.03 21.25 1.03
CA GLU A 110 -15.71 21.88 0.89
C GLU A 110 -14.58 20.86 1.06
N GLY A 111 -14.75 19.88 1.96
CA GLY A 111 -13.82 18.76 2.08
C GLY A 111 -13.70 17.94 0.79
N LYS A 112 -14.80 17.73 0.05
CA LYS A 112 -14.75 17.05 -1.25
C LYS A 112 -13.91 17.85 -2.25
N ARG A 113 -14.06 19.18 -2.28
CA ARG A 113 -13.24 20.07 -3.13
C ARG A 113 -11.76 20.02 -2.75
N GLN A 114 -11.43 20.02 -1.46
CA GLN A 114 -10.05 19.85 -0.97
C GLN A 114 -9.45 18.51 -1.43
N THR A 115 -10.24 17.44 -1.36
CA THR A 115 -9.83 16.09 -1.78
C THR A 115 -9.62 16.03 -3.30
N LEU A 116 -10.51 16.62 -4.09
CA LEU A 116 -10.35 16.73 -5.54
C LEU A 116 -9.07 17.49 -5.92
N ARG A 117 -8.79 18.63 -5.26
CA ARG A 117 -7.53 19.37 -5.47
C ARG A 117 -6.32 18.50 -5.18
N SER A 118 -6.35 17.76 -4.07
CA SER A 118 -5.29 16.84 -3.68
C SER A 118 -5.13 15.70 -4.69
N ALA A 119 -6.23 15.16 -5.20
CA ALA A 119 -6.23 14.10 -6.21
C ALA A 119 -5.59 14.56 -7.53
N PHE A 120 -5.85 15.79 -7.96
CA PHE A 120 -5.19 16.37 -9.13
C PHE A 120 -3.70 16.64 -8.89
N SER A 121 -3.34 17.16 -7.72
CA SER A 121 -1.92 17.34 -7.36
C SER A 121 -1.15 16.02 -7.32
N LEU A 122 -1.76 14.94 -6.84
CA LEU A 122 -1.15 13.60 -6.90
C LEU A 122 -0.93 13.15 -8.34
N LYS A 123 -1.92 13.40 -9.20
CA LYS A 123 -1.82 13.06 -10.63
C LYS A 123 -0.68 13.81 -11.32
N THR A 124 -0.50 15.10 -11.04
CA THR A 124 0.60 15.89 -11.62
C THR A 124 1.97 15.48 -11.09
N MET A 125 2.05 14.91 -9.88
CA MET A 125 3.27 14.36 -9.31
C MET A 125 3.62 12.95 -9.82
N GLY A 126 2.79 12.35 -10.68
CA GLY A 126 3.04 11.02 -11.23
C GLY A 126 3.03 9.92 -10.17
N THR A 127 2.17 10.04 -9.14
CA THR A 127 2.16 9.11 -8.00
C THR A 127 1.79 7.68 -8.39
N CYS A 128 0.92 7.52 -9.39
CA CYS A 128 0.39 6.21 -9.80
C CYS A 128 0.77 5.81 -11.23
N GLU A 129 1.96 6.21 -11.72
CA GLU A 129 2.50 5.75 -13.01
C GLU A 129 2.91 4.25 -13.00
N GLY A 130 2.98 3.63 -11.82
CA GLY A 130 3.31 2.20 -11.64
C GLY A 130 2.29 1.45 -10.78
N SER A 131 2.73 0.42 -10.05
CA SER A 131 1.86 -0.29 -9.10
C SER A 131 1.52 0.60 -7.90
N CYS A 132 0.32 1.21 -7.94
CA CYS A 132 -0.16 2.11 -6.90
C CYS A 132 -1.06 1.34 -5.92
N TRP A 133 -0.79 1.49 -4.62
CA TRP A 133 -1.61 0.97 -3.54
C TRP A 133 -2.08 2.15 -2.69
N ILE A 134 -3.36 2.17 -2.34
CA ILE A 134 -3.93 3.23 -1.50
C ILE A 134 -4.42 2.59 -0.20
N TRP A 135 -3.87 3.02 0.93
CA TRP A 135 -4.26 2.52 2.25
C TRP A 135 -5.13 3.56 2.97
N PRO A 136 -6.47 3.44 2.95
CA PRO A 136 -7.34 4.30 3.74
C PRO A 136 -7.21 4.01 5.24
N SER A 137 -7.54 5.01 6.06
CA SER A 137 -7.86 4.76 7.47
C SER A 137 -9.27 4.18 7.59
N ILE A 138 -9.59 3.59 8.75
CA ILE A 138 -10.91 2.97 9.04
C ILE A 138 -12.08 3.97 9.12
N THR A 139 -11.87 5.26 8.86
CA THR A 139 -12.91 6.28 8.99
C THR A 139 -13.71 6.41 7.70
N GLN A 140 -15.02 6.68 7.80
CA GLN A 140 -15.91 6.82 6.64
C GLN A 140 -15.39 7.85 5.62
N ARG A 141 -14.94 9.02 6.11
CA ARG A 141 -14.38 10.08 5.26
C ARG A 141 -13.10 9.66 4.53
N ALA A 142 -12.32 8.73 5.09
CA ALA A 142 -11.13 8.23 4.42
C ALA A 142 -11.49 7.32 3.25
N TYR A 143 -12.46 6.41 3.42
CA TYR A 143 -12.96 5.59 2.31
C TYR A 143 -13.50 6.46 1.17
N GLN A 144 -14.35 7.45 1.50
CA GLN A 144 -14.87 8.41 0.52
C GLN A 144 -13.75 9.21 -0.18
N SER A 145 -12.71 9.61 0.56
CA SER A 145 -11.56 10.31 -0.04
C SER A 145 -10.83 9.43 -1.05
N VAL A 146 -10.63 8.16 -0.67
CA VAL A 146 -9.94 7.18 -1.51
C VAL A 146 -10.71 6.89 -2.78
N GLU A 147 -12.03 6.78 -2.72
CA GLU A 147 -12.87 6.63 -3.93
C GLU A 147 -12.63 7.77 -4.92
N ILE A 148 -12.62 9.02 -4.44
CA ILE A 148 -12.36 10.20 -5.27
C ILE A 148 -10.94 10.16 -5.86
N ILE A 149 -9.93 9.90 -5.02
CA ILE A 149 -8.52 9.85 -5.46
C ILE A 149 -8.29 8.73 -6.46
N ALA A 150 -8.86 7.55 -6.22
CA ALA A 150 -8.77 6.38 -7.08
C ALA A 150 -9.45 6.64 -8.43
N ALA A 151 -10.62 7.28 -8.44
CA ALA A 151 -11.32 7.66 -9.68
C ALA A 151 -10.47 8.61 -10.55
N VAL A 152 -9.82 9.61 -9.95
CA VAL A 152 -8.99 10.59 -10.68
C VAL A 152 -7.68 9.98 -11.21
N ASN A 153 -7.07 9.10 -10.41
CA ASN A 153 -5.77 8.49 -10.69
C ASN A 153 -5.86 7.09 -11.36
N LYS A 154 -7.07 6.61 -11.64
CA LYS A 154 -7.36 5.29 -12.25
C LYS A 154 -6.69 4.13 -11.49
N VAL A 155 -6.78 4.16 -10.15
CA VAL A 155 -6.22 3.11 -9.29
C VAL A 155 -7.28 2.05 -9.02
N ASN A 156 -6.93 0.79 -9.28
CA ASN A 156 -7.82 -0.35 -9.10
C ASN A 156 -7.52 -1.17 -7.81
N GLN A 157 -6.42 -0.87 -7.12
CA GLN A 157 -5.97 -1.61 -5.93
C GLN A 157 -6.03 -0.71 -4.68
N MET A 158 -6.82 -1.15 -3.70
CA MET A 158 -7.04 -0.52 -2.39
C MET A 158 -6.74 -1.54 -1.29
#